data_AF-A0A537ELA0-F1
#
_entry.id   AF-A0A537ELA0-F1
#
_cell.length_a   1.000
_cell.length_b   1.000
_cell.length_c   1.000
_cell.angle_alpha   90.00
_cell.angle_beta   90.00
_cell.angle_gamma   90.00
#
_symmetry.space_group_name_H-M   'P 1'
#
loop_
_entity.id
_entity.type
_entity.pdbx_description
1 polymer ?
#
loop_
_entity_poly.entity_id
_entity_poly.type
_entity_poly.pdbx_seq_one_letter_code
_entity_poly.pdbx_strand_id
1 'polypeptide(L)'
;MNKSMSSPSPLHRTAERFEHFATTVYPGKSPLYATLAAKIAEDPELLELAAAAEEKDALPNLFLASVHLLLLNDSRHQLVAFYPSLNGTSRQYDYAYPIFRSFVLEHRDKIRKIIGMRRVQTNEAARCAVLLPGFEFLTQQASGRPLSLIEIGSSAGLTLIWDRYQYSYGEGLQCGDPNS
;
A
#
# COMPACT_ATOMS: atom_id res chain seq x y z
N MET A 1 -29.89 -6.55 -32.79
CA MET A 1 -29.78 -7.40 -31.57
C MET A 1 -28.71 -6.79 -30.67
N ASN A 2 -29.13 -5.97 -29.70
CA ASN A 2 -28.21 -5.49 -28.65
C ASN A 2 -27.90 -6.67 -27.73
N LYS A 3 -26.67 -7.19 -27.79
CA LYS A 3 -26.14 -8.05 -26.73
C LYS A 3 -26.04 -7.16 -25.48
N SER A 4 -26.99 -7.32 -24.57
CA SER A 4 -26.84 -6.87 -23.19
C SER A 4 -25.60 -7.56 -22.62
N MET A 5 -24.45 -6.89 -22.63
CA MET A 5 -23.29 -7.31 -21.84
C MET A 5 -23.68 -7.18 -20.39
N SER A 6 -24.06 -8.30 -19.76
CA SER A 6 -24.24 -8.37 -18.31
C SER A 6 -22.97 -7.84 -17.64
N SER A 7 -23.12 -6.95 -16.67
CA SER A 7 -21.99 -6.48 -15.86
C SER A 7 -21.19 -7.68 -15.35
N PRO A 8 -19.85 -7.68 -15.46
CA PRO A 8 -19.02 -8.79 -15.01
C PRO A 8 -19.29 -9.14 -13.55
N SER A 9 -19.11 -10.40 -13.15
CA SER A 9 -19.38 -10.82 -11.76
C SER A 9 -18.44 -10.10 -10.76
N PRO A 10 -18.85 -9.96 -9.49
CA PRO A 10 -17.98 -9.45 -8.42
C PRO A 10 -16.59 -10.08 -8.36
N LEU A 11 -16.54 -11.41 -8.54
CA LEU A 11 -15.28 -12.15 -8.56
C LEU A 11 -14.41 -11.75 -9.76
N HIS A 12 -15.01 -11.60 -10.95
CA HIS A 12 -14.27 -11.23 -12.15
C HIS A 12 -13.63 -9.85 -12.03
N ARG A 13 -14.41 -8.85 -11.60
CA ARG A 13 -13.88 -7.49 -11.37
C ARG A 13 -12.82 -7.45 -10.27
N THR A 14 -12.99 -8.27 -9.22
CA THR A 14 -11.97 -8.42 -8.18
C THR A 14 -10.67 -8.99 -8.75
N ALA A 15 -10.74 -10.03 -9.58
CA ALA A 15 -9.59 -10.62 -10.25
C ALA A 15 -8.89 -9.61 -11.17
N GLU A 16 -9.63 -8.91 -12.03
CA GLU A 16 -9.11 -7.86 -12.92
C GLU A 16 -8.37 -6.77 -12.13
N ARG A 17 -8.88 -6.40 -10.95
CA ARG A 17 -8.21 -5.40 -10.09
C ARG A 17 -6.90 -5.92 -9.50
N PHE A 18 -6.85 -7.17 -9.05
CA PHE A 18 -5.59 -7.77 -8.59
C PHE A 18 -4.58 -7.89 -9.73
N GLU A 19 -5.03 -8.30 -10.93
CA GLU A 19 -4.18 -8.37 -12.12
C GLU A 19 -3.64 -6.98 -12.52
N HIS A 20 -4.50 -5.96 -12.54
CA HIS A 20 -4.08 -4.59 -12.80
C HIS A 20 -3.05 -4.10 -11.78
N PHE A 21 -3.25 -4.38 -10.49
CA PHE A 21 -2.29 -3.99 -9.46
C PHE A 21 -0.96 -4.73 -9.59
N ALA A 22 -1.00 -6.01 -9.93
CA ALA A 22 0.18 -6.85 -10.15
C ALA A 22 1.02 -6.35 -11.34
N THR A 23 0.38 -5.88 -12.41
CA THR A 23 1.03 -5.51 -13.67
C THR A 23 1.36 -4.01 -13.79
N THR A 24 0.64 -3.15 -13.07
CA THR A 24 0.72 -1.69 -13.24
C THR A 24 1.11 -0.94 -11.96
N VAL A 25 0.58 -1.34 -10.80
CA VAL A 25 0.70 -0.54 -9.57
C VAL A 25 1.92 -0.92 -8.72
N TYR A 26 2.15 -2.21 -8.53
CA TYR A 26 3.23 -2.75 -7.68
C TYR A 26 4.59 -2.92 -8.34
N PRO A 27 4.72 -3.16 -9.67
CA PRO A 27 6.03 -3.26 -10.30
C PRO A 27 6.91 -2.04 -10.03
N GLY A 28 8.20 -2.28 -9.77
CA GLY A 28 9.17 -1.25 -9.39
C GLY A 28 9.05 -0.72 -7.95
N LYS A 29 7.96 -1.03 -7.23
CA LYS A 29 7.72 -0.57 -5.85
C LYS A 29 7.76 -1.70 -4.82
N SER A 30 7.09 -2.81 -5.11
CA SER A 30 7.02 -3.98 -4.21
C SER A 30 6.96 -5.27 -5.00
N PRO A 31 8.10 -5.96 -5.21
CA PRO A 31 8.12 -7.25 -5.88
C PRO A 31 7.25 -8.29 -5.16
N LEU A 32 7.21 -8.28 -3.82
CA LEU A 32 6.32 -9.13 -3.02
C LEU A 32 4.85 -8.95 -3.41
N TYR A 33 4.35 -7.71 -3.39
CA TYR A 33 2.94 -7.45 -3.66
C TYR A 33 2.58 -7.68 -5.12
N ALA A 34 3.50 -7.44 -6.06
CA ALA A 34 3.31 -7.83 -7.45
C ALA A 34 3.10 -9.35 -7.58
N THR A 35 3.98 -10.17 -6.97
CA THR A 35 3.87 -11.63 -6.98
C THR A 35 2.58 -12.10 -6.31
N LEU A 36 2.27 -11.59 -5.11
CA LEU A 36 1.06 -11.99 -4.39
C LEU A 36 -0.22 -11.61 -5.14
N ALA A 37 -0.30 -10.39 -5.68
CA ALA A 37 -1.47 -9.93 -6.42
C ALA A 37 -1.72 -10.75 -7.69
N ALA A 38 -0.66 -11.09 -8.44
CA ALA A 38 -0.77 -11.95 -9.61
C ALA A 38 -1.36 -13.31 -9.25
N LYS A 39 -0.89 -13.91 -8.15
CA LYS A 39 -1.37 -15.21 -7.68
C LYS A 39 -2.77 -15.17 -7.09
N ILE A 40 -3.15 -14.09 -6.40
CA ILE A 40 -4.52 -13.89 -5.91
C ILE A 40 -5.51 -13.78 -7.09
N ALA A 41 -5.14 -13.11 -8.18
CA ALA A 41 -5.99 -12.98 -9.36
C ALA A 41 -6.37 -14.34 -9.98
N GLU A 42 -5.58 -15.39 -9.71
CA GLU A 42 -5.78 -16.76 -10.19
C GLU A 42 -6.41 -17.69 -9.13
N ASP A 43 -6.68 -17.23 -7.91
CA ASP A 43 -7.13 -18.07 -6.78
C ASP A 43 -8.59 -17.80 -6.39
N PRO A 44 -9.54 -18.68 -6.78
CA PRO A 44 -10.96 -18.45 -6.53
C PRO A 44 -11.31 -18.27 -5.04
N GLU A 45 -10.65 -18.98 -4.14
CA GLU A 45 -10.99 -18.97 -2.71
C GLU A 45 -10.58 -17.64 -2.05
N LEU A 46 -9.44 -17.09 -2.45
CA LEU A 46 -8.98 -15.78 -1.99
C LEU A 46 -9.76 -14.64 -2.67
N LEU A 47 -10.13 -14.80 -3.94
CA LEU A 47 -11.01 -13.86 -4.64
C LEU A 47 -12.39 -13.77 -3.99
N GLU A 48 -13.00 -14.90 -3.62
CA GLU A 48 -14.26 -14.91 -2.87
C GLU A 48 -14.16 -14.16 -1.55
N LEU A 49 -13.04 -14.33 -0.83
CA LEU A 49 -12.80 -13.59 0.40
C LEU A 49 -12.67 -12.09 0.15
N ALA A 50 -11.89 -11.69 -0.87
CA ALA A 50 -11.67 -10.29 -1.21
C ALA A 50 -12.93 -9.61 -1.76
N ALA A 51 -13.76 -10.32 -2.53
CA ALA A 51 -14.99 -9.80 -3.13
C ALA A 51 -16.01 -9.31 -2.07
N ALA A 52 -15.90 -9.76 -0.82
CA ALA A 52 -16.71 -9.23 0.29
C ALA A 52 -16.49 -7.72 0.56
N ALA A 53 -15.43 -7.12 0.02
CA ALA A 53 -15.12 -5.70 0.11
C ALA A 53 -14.97 -5.05 -1.28
N GLU A 54 -15.57 -5.63 -2.32
CA GLU A 54 -15.37 -5.24 -3.72
C GLU A 54 -15.65 -3.75 -4.00
N GLU A 55 -16.74 -3.21 -3.43
CA GLU A 55 -17.16 -1.82 -3.63
C GLU A 55 -16.14 -0.79 -3.12
N LYS A 56 -15.07 -1.22 -2.44
CA LYS A 56 -14.01 -0.34 -1.96
C LYS A 56 -12.97 -0.12 -3.04
N ASP A 57 -12.70 1.14 -3.38
CA ASP A 57 -11.76 1.57 -4.43
C ASP A 57 -10.31 1.09 -4.24
N ALA A 58 -9.91 0.73 -3.01
CA ALA A 58 -8.56 0.30 -2.69
C ALA A 58 -8.46 -1.17 -2.25
N LEU A 59 -9.31 -2.04 -2.81
CA LEU A 59 -9.43 -3.44 -2.38
C LEU A 59 -8.10 -4.21 -2.33
N PRO A 60 -7.25 -4.27 -3.38
CA PRO A 60 -5.99 -5.01 -3.31
C PRO A 60 -5.08 -4.54 -2.17
N ASN A 61 -4.96 -3.22 -2.00
CA ASN A 61 -4.20 -2.63 -0.89
C ASN A 61 -4.83 -2.96 0.47
N LEU A 62 -6.15 -2.86 0.62
CA LEU A 62 -6.85 -3.16 1.86
C LEU A 62 -6.71 -4.64 2.25
N PHE A 63 -6.81 -5.54 1.27
CA PHE A 63 -6.64 -6.97 1.48
C PHE A 63 -5.22 -7.30 1.94
N LEU A 64 -4.20 -6.85 1.20
CA LEU A 64 -2.80 -7.08 1.56
C LEU A 64 -2.42 -6.41 2.89
N ALA A 65 -2.93 -5.20 3.15
CA ALA A 65 -2.73 -4.50 4.42
C ALA A 65 -3.39 -5.23 5.60
N SER A 66 -4.52 -5.92 5.39
CA SER A 66 -5.15 -6.72 6.45
C SER A 66 -4.26 -7.89 6.88
N VAL A 67 -3.58 -8.53 5.93
CA VAL A 67 -2.60 -9.60 6.20
C VAL A 67 -1.40 -9.03 6.94
N HIS A 68 -0.84 -7.92 6.45
CA HIS A 68 0.30 -7.25 7.09
C HIS A 68 -0.02 -6.79 8.51
N LEU A 69 -1.23 -6.28 8.75
CA LEU A 69 -1.70 -5.92 10.09
C LEU A 69 -1.75 -7.12 11.04
N LEU A 70 -2.13 -8.30 10.56
CA LEU A 70 -2.12 -9.50 11.39
C LEU A 70 -0.68 -9.96 11.69
N LEU A 71 0.23 -9.89 10.71
CA LEU A 71 1.65 -10.22 10.90
C LEU A 71 2.36 -9.26 11.86
N LEU A 72 1.99 -7.98 11.87
CA LEU A 72 2.48 -7.02 12.88
C LEU A 72 2.14 -7.44 14.31
N ASN A 73 1.03 -8.18 14.50
CA ASN A 73 0.61 -8.69 15.80
C ASN A 73 1.13 -10.12 16.10
N ASP A 74 1.72 -10.80 15.11
CA ASP A 74 2.37 -12.12 15.29
C ASP A 74 3.65 -12.23 14.45
N SER A 75 4.72 -11.68 15.01
CA SER A 75 6.02 -11.59 14.36
C SER A 75 6.77 -12.92 14.22
N ARG A 76 6.23 -14.03 14.73
CA ARG A 76 6.87 -15.36 14.70
C ARG A 76 6.46 -16.22 13.51
N HIS A 77 5.39 -15.84 12.81
CA HIS A 77 4.90 -16.62 11.69
C HIS A 77 5.90 -16.59 10.52
N GLN A 78 6.10 -17.73 9.84
CA GLN A 78 7.08 -17.88 8.76
C GLN A 78 6.88 -16.89 7.59
N LEU A 79 5.65 -16.41 7.39
CA LEU A 79 5.34 -15.39 6.36
C LEU A 79 6.09 -14.07 6.57
N VAL A 80 6.47 -13.76 7.82
CA VAL A 80 7.27 -12.57 8.16
C VAL A 80 8.58 -12.52 7.37
N ALA A 81 9.15 -13.67 7.02
CA ALA A 81 10.39 -13.79 6.26
C ALA A 81 10.32 -13.15 4.85
N PHE A 82 9.11 -12.87 4.35
CA PHE A 82 8.90 -12.26 3.04
C PHE A 82 8.55 -10.77 3.09
N TYR A 83 8.41 -10.17 4.29
CA TYR A 83 8.03 -8.77 4.45
C TYR A 83 9.23 -7.93 4.93
N PRO A 84 9.88 -7.15 4.05
CA PRO A 84 11.01 -6.30 4.42
C PRO A 84 10.72 -5.35 5.59
N SER A 85 9.49 -4.87 5.71
CA SER A 85 9.07 -3.99 6.81
C SER A 85 9.03 -4.68 8.19
N LEU A 86 9.09 -6.02 8.23
CA LEU A 86 9.07 -6.80 9.47
C LEU A 86 10.41 -7.48 9.77
N ASN A 87 11.26 -7.68 8.76
CA ASN A 87 12.54 -8.41 8.91
C ASN A 87 13.77 -7.66 8.33
N GLY A 88 13.60 -6.43 7.86
CA GLY A 88 14.65 -5.59 7.28
C GLY A 88 14.98 -5.91 5.81
N THR A 89 15.04 -7.18 5.44
CA THR A 89 15.34 -7.60 4.06
C THR A 89 14.61 -8.89 3.68
N SER A 90 14.11 -8.97 2.45
CA SER A 90 13.45 -10.18 1.95
C SER A 90 13.83 -10.44 0.49
N ARG A 91 13.86 -11.73 0.12
CA ARG A 91 14.17 -12.22 -1.21
C ARG A 91 13.26 -13.41 -1.55
N GLN A 92 13.35 -13.88 -2.79
CA GLN A 92 12.70 -15.12 -3.26
C GLN A 92 11.16 -15.09 -3.13
N TYR A 93 10.55 -13.99 -3.56
CA TYR A 93 9.11 -13.76 -3.45
C TYR A 93 8.25 -14.79 -4.20
N ASP A 94 8.81 -15.52 -5.17
CA ASP A 94 8.14 -16.60 -5.89
C ASP A 94 7.65 -17.72 -4.95
N TYR A 95 8.30 -17.90 -3.79
CA TYR A 95 7.90 -18.89 -2.77
C TYR A 95 6.96 -18.33 -1.70
N ALA A 96 6.65 -17.03 -1.72
CA ALA A 96 5.81 -16.41 -0.70
C ALA A 96 4.35 -16.90 -0.78
N TYR A 97 3.86 -17.19 -1.99
CA TYR A 97 2.43 -17.40 -2.21
C TYR A 97 1.82 -18.59 -1.45
N PRO A 98 2.40 -19.81 -1.46
CA PRO A 98 1.82 -20.93 -0.72
C PRO A 98 1.69 -20.64 0.79
N ILE A 99 2.69 -19.97 1.36
CA ILE A 99 2.74 -19.60 2.77
C ILE A 99 1.72 -18.50 3.08
N PHE A 100 1.65 -17.50 2.20
CA PHE A 100 0.67 -16.42 2.26
C PHE A 100 -0.76 -16.97 2.19
N ARG A 101 -1.04 -17.85 1.23
CA ARG A 101 -2.35 -18.46 1.04
C ARG A 101 -2.78 -19.22 2.29
N SER A 102 -1.91 -20.06 2.85
CA SER A 102 -2.18 -20.79 4.10
C SER A 102 -2.55 -19.85 5.23
N PHE A 103 -1.77 -18.79 5.43
CA PHE A 103 -2.03 -17.77 6.45
C PHE A 103 -3.37 -17.05 6.26
N VAL A 104 -3.70 -16.68 5.01
CA VAL A 104 -4.97 -16.02 4.68
C VAL A 104 -6.16 -16.91 5.01
N LEU A 105 -6.08 -18.20 4.67
CA LEU A 105 -7.16 -19.15 4.93
C LEU A 105 -7.32 -19.46 6.42
N GLU A 106 -6.21 -19.60 7.15
CA GLU A 106 -6.22 -19.77 8.61
C GLU A 106 -6.84 -18.55 9.33
N HIS A 107 -6.63 -17.34 8.78
CA HIS A 107 -7.14 -16.09 9.35
C HIS A 107 -8.33 -15.51 8.60
N ARG A 108 -9.04 -16.32 7.81
CA ARG A 108 -10.11 -15.90 6.88
C ARG A 108 -11.13 -14.98 7.53
N ASP A 109 -11.62 -15.33 8.72
CA ASP A 109 -12.66 -14.54 9.40
C ASP A 109 -12.13 -13.22 9.96
N LYS A 110 -10.89 -13.20 10.45
CA LYS A 110 -10.23 -11.95 10.90
C LYS A 110 -10.03 -11.01 9.72
N ILE A 111 -9.54 -11.53 8.59
CA ILE A 111 -9.34 -10.77 7.35
C ILE A 111 -10.67 -10.22 6.85
N ARG A 112 -11.71 -11.05 6.74
CA ARG A 112 -13.06 -10.61 6.34
C ARG A 112 -13.56 -9.46 7.21
N LYS A 113 -13.40 -9.57 8.53
CA LYS A 113 -13.80 -8.52 9.46
C LYS A 113 -13.03 -7.21 9.22
N ILE A 114 -11.72 -7.29 9.02
CA ILE A 114 -10.87 -6.11 8.75
C ILE A 114 -11.29 -5.44 7.44
N ILE A 115 -11.36 -6.19 6.34
CA ILE A 115 -11.68 -5.62 5.02
C ILE A 115 -13.12 -5.10 4.96
N GLY A 116 -14.05 -5.66 5.73
CA GLY A 116 -15.42 -5.15 5.85
C GLY A 116 -15.48 -3.82 6.61
N MET A 117 -14.76 -3.70 7.73
CA MET A 117 -14.85 -2.54 8.62
C MET A 117 -13.91 -1.38 8.26
N ARG A 118 -12.76 -1.66 7.64
CA ARG A 118 -11.70 -0.65 7.44
C ARG A 118 -11.65 -0.13 6.02
N ARG A 119 -10.98 1.01 5.86
CA ARG A 119 -10.56 1.58 4.57
C ARG A 119 -9.07 1.88 4.67
N VAL A 120 -8.36 1.84 3.55
CA VAL A 120 -7.01 2.41 3.47
C VAL A 120 -7.11 3.85 3.01
N GLN A 121 -6.20 4.68 3.49
CA GLN A 121 -5.97 6.04 3.02
C GLN A 121 -4.50 6.14 2.66
N THR A 122 -4.21 6.58 1.44
CA THR A 122 -2.84 6.70 0.97
C THR A 122 -2.16 7.81 1.75
N ASN A 123 -1.12 7.48 2.50
CA ASN A 123 -0.20 8.45 3.04
C ASN A 123 1.19 8.13 2.50
N GLU A 124 1.62 8.90 1.51
CA GLU A 124 2.88 8.71 0.81
C GLU A 124 3.82 9.84 1.21
N ALA A 125 4.88 9.51 1.95
CA ALA A 125 5.81 10.47 2.55
C ALA A 125 6.74 11.09 1.50
N ALA A 126 7.06 10.40 0.41
CA ALA A 126 7.89 10.95 -0.66
C ALA A 126 7.23 12.14 -1.38
N ARG A 127 5.91 12.34 -1.26
CA ARG A 127 5.24 13.60 -1.65
C ARG A 127 5.85 14.84 -0.98
N CYS A 128 6.47 14.69 0.18
CA CYS A 128 7.15 15.81 0.84
C CYS A 128 8.38 16.29 0.05
N ALA A 129 8.93 15.47 -0.85
CA ALA A 129 10.13 15.81 -1.63
C ALA A 129 9.96 17.06 -2.50
N VAL A 130 8.72 17.40 -2.87
CA VAL A 130 8.45 18.65 -3.61
C VAL A 130 8.03 19.81 -2.70
N LEU A 131 7.62 19.52 -1.46
CA LEU A 131 7.16 20.53 -0.51
C LEU A 131 8.32 21.39 0.00
N LEU A 132 9.43 20.76 0.40
CA LEU A 132 10.61 21.46 0.91
C LEU A 132 11.13 22.55 -0.06
N PRO A 133 11.49 22.25 -1.33
CA PRO A 133 11.95 23.27 -2.26
C PRO A 133 10.86 24.29 -2.62
N GLY A 134 9.59 23.87 -2.67
CA GLY A 134 8.46 24.77 -2.92
C GLY A 134 8.26 25.79 -1.80
N PHE A 135 8.36 25.36 -0.55
CA PHE A 135 8.26 26.24 0.61
C PHE A 135 9.46 27.18 0.72
N GLU A 136 10.67 26.71 0.44
CA GLU A 136 11.86 27.56 0.37
C GLU A 136 11.72 28.64 -0.71
N PHE A 137 11.19 28.29 -1.88
CA PHE A 137 10.91 29.29 -2.92
C PHE A 137 9.89 30.33 -2.45
N LEU A 138 8.82 29.90 -1.78
CA LEU A 138 7.77 30.81 -1.28
C LEU A 138 8.25 31.74 -0.16
N THR A 139 9.07 31.25 0.78
CA THR A 139 9.61 32.08 1.86
C THR A 139 10.51 33.18 1.32
N GLN A 140 11.31 32.90 0.29
CA GLN A 140 12.13 33.90 -0.40
C GLN A 140 11.26 35.00 -1.03
N GLN A 141 10.16 34.63 -1.70
CA GLN A 141 9.21 35.61 -2.27
C GLN A 141 8.45 36.41 -1.19
N ALA A 142 8.21 35.80 -0.03
CA ALA A 142 7.46 36.41 1.07
C ALA A 142 8.35 37.22 2.06
N SER A 143 9.62 37.44 1.72
CA SER A 143 10.61 38.12 2.58
C SER A 143 10.78 37.46 3.94
N GLY A 144 10.82 36.12 3.98
CA GLY A 144 11.08 35.34 5.19
C GLY A 144 9.93 35.28 6.20
N ARG A 145 8.70 35.62 5.79
CA ARG A 145 7.53 35.49 6.66
C ARG A 145 7.29 34.03 7.08
N PRO A 146 6.88 33.77 8.33
CA PRO A 146 6.56 32.42 8.79
C PRO A 146 5.49 31.74 7.92
N LEU A 147 5.66 30.45 7.67
CA LEU A 147 4.69 29.61 6.96
C LEU A 147 3.74 28.93 7.95
N SER A 148 2.48 28.81 7.56
CA SER A 148 1.49 27.97 8.24
C SER A 148 0.89 26.99 7.24
N LEU A 149 0.93 25.69 7.55
CA LEU A 149 0.43 24.63 6.69
C LEU A 149 -0.91 24.10 7.22
N ILE A 150 -1.92 24.07 6.36
CA ILE A 150 -3.21 23.45 6.64
C ILE A 150 -3.44 22.39 5.56
N GLU A 151 -3.52 21.12 5.97
CA GLU A 151 -3.84 20.00 5.09
C GLU A 151 -5.25 19.47 5.41
N ILE A 152 -6.14 19.53 4.43
CA ILE A 152 -7.49 18.98 4.55
C ILE A 152 -7.44 17.49 4.28
N GLY A 153 -7.82 16.67 5.26
CA GLY A 153 -7.81 15.21 5.13
C GLY A 153 -6.41 14.59 5.21
N SER A 154 -5.58 15.05 6.14
CA SER A 154 -4.16 14.67 6.27
C SER A 154 -3.87 13.18 6.60
N SER A 155 -4.90 12.34 6.72
CA SER A 155 -4.75 10.91 7.03
C SER A 155 -3.91 10.72 8.31
N ALA A 156 -2.79 10.00 8.23
CA ALA A 156 -1.85 9.82 9.35
C ALA A 156 -0.91 11.04 9.61
N GLY A 157 -1.05 12.13 8.86
CA GLY A 157 -0.29 13.36 9.05
C GLY A 157 1.16 13.35 8.54
N LEU A 158 1.62 12.31 7.81
CA LEU A 158 3.00 12.24 7.32
C LEU A 158 3.42 13.43 6.46
N THR A 159 2.51 14.04 5.69
CA THR A 159 2.79 15.27 4.91
C THR A 159 2.79 16.55 5.72
N LEU A 160 2.19 16.56 6.92
CA LEU A 160 2.24 17.69 7.84
C LEU A 160 3.59 17.83 8.53
N ILE A 161 4.37 16.74 8.60
CA ILE A 161 5.69 16.68 9.22
C ILE A 161 6.81 16.68 8.16
N TRP A 162 6.60 17.34 7.03
CA TRP A 162 7.56 17.45 5.93
C TRP A 162 8.94 17.94 6.41
N ASP A 163 9.01 18.77 7.44
CA ASP A 163 10.26 19.30 8.00
C ASP A 163 11.05 18.28 8.83
N ARG A 164 10.51 17.07 9.04
CA ARG A 164 11.13 16.01 9.86
C ARG A 164 11.85 14.93 9.08
N TYR A 165 11.81 14.95 7.75
CA TYR A 165 12.47 13.92 6.92
C TYR A 165 13.85 14.35 6.45
N GLN A 166 14.73 13.38 6.24
CA GLN A 166 15.88 13.54 5.36
C GLN A 166 15.41 13.57 3.90
N TYR A 167 15.98 14.49 3.14
CA TYR A 167 15.81 14.58 1.71
C TYR A 167 17.14 14.32 1.01
N SER A 168 17.11 13.55 -0.07
CA SER A 168 18.24 13.34 -0.98
C SER A 168 17.77 13.58 -2.40
N TYR A 169 18.29 14.62 -3.04
CA TYR A 169 17.95 15.01 -4.42
C TYR A 169 18.95 14.51 -5.46
N GLY A 170 19.92 13.69 -5.04
CA GLY A 170 21.02 13.25 -5.90
C GLY A 170 22.19 14.24 -5.88
N GLU A 171 23.29 13.88 -6.53
CA GLU A 171 24.50 14.72 -6.67
C GLU A 171 25.07 15.28 -5.35
N GLY A 172 24.84 14.58 -4.24
CA GLY A 172 25.26 15.00 -2.90
C GLY A 172 24.35 16.06 -2.26
N LEU A 173 23.27 16.49 -2.91
CA LEU A 173 22.31 17.43 -2.34
C LEU A 173 21.41 16.71 -1.32
N GLN A 174 21.71 16.93 -0.04
CA GLN A 174 21.00 16.35 1.09
C GLN A 174 20.67 17.41 2.14
N CYS A 175 19.54 17.24 2.84
CA CYS A 175 19.13 18.10 3.97
C CYS A 175 18.15 17.35 4.89
N GLY A 176 17.92 17.88 6.09
CA GLY A 176 17.10 17.22 7.11
C GLY A 176 17.89 16.30 8.05
N ASP A 177 17.19 15.59 8.93
CA ASP A 177 17.79 14.68 9.92
C ASP A 177 18.07 13.30 9.29
N PRO A 178 19.33 12.82 9.21
CA PRO A 178 19.66 11.53 8.64
C PRO A 178 19.12 10.31 9.42
N ASN A 179 18.56 10.51 10.61
CA ASN A 179 17.96 9.45 11.42
C ASN A 179 16.42 9.43 11.35
N SER A 180 15.82 10.25 10.48
CA SER A 180 14.36 10.32 10.27
C SER A 180 13.78 9.10 9.56
#